data_AF-A0A5J4RAP5-F1
#
_entry.id   AF-A0A5J4RAP5-F1
#
_cell.length_a   1.000
_cell.length_b   1.000
_cell.length_c   1.000
_cell.angle_alpha   90.00
_cell.angle_beta   90.00
_cell.angle_gamma   90.00
#
_symmetry.space_group_name_H-M   'P 1'
#
loop_
_entity.id
_entity.type
_entity.pdbx_description
1 polymer ?
#
loop_
_entity_poly.entity_id
_entity_poly.type
_entity_poly.pdbx_seq_one_letter_code
_entity_poly.pdbx_strand_id
1 'polypeptide(L)'
;GLDPNGCVCPNDPQLLNGISKSACPCSPTADPRADGTTCPFYCTGPNKPNPDCVCDTNPDQQTGYPLLECQQSKYCSKDNNLPSCRCPTTADQLVDFLKSKCGCIENDIRGSCQVCTGDDTDDSDCICPYDPIEVQYLTKEQCECVDDDIRESCMMCTKDFHPQQCICDEYGQTPFNLTTCQSTKICTGGNVDDPLPIGCTPTDCTSSDQEILCICKSGLDPNGCVCPNDPQLLNGISKSACPCSPTADPRADGTTCPF
;
A
#
# COMPACT_ATOMS: atom_id res chain seq x y z
N GLY A 1 36.80 -16.10 -35.81
CA GLY A 1 36.22 -16.15 -37.16
C GLY A 1 36.40 -14.79 -37.79
N LEU A 2 36.75 -14.72 -39.07
CA LEU A 2 37.03 -13.46 -39.77
C LEU A 2 35.76 -12.60 -39.85
N ASP A 3 35.87 -11.32 -39.46
CA ASP A 3 34.85 -10.30 -39.78
C ASP A 3 34.86 -10.03 -41.31
N PRO A 4 33.76 -9.54 -41.91
CA PRO A 4 33.66 -9.19 -43.32
C PRO A 4 34.81 -8.33 -43.91
N ASN A 5 35.66 -7.69 -43.10
CA ASN A 5 36.86 -6.95 -43.51
C ASN A 5 38.19 -7.71 -43.41
N GLY A 6 38.20 -8.98 -43.00
CA GLY A 6 39.43 -9.78 -42.87
C GLY A 6 40.30 -9.42 -41.65
N CYS A 7 39.77 -8.62 -40.71
CA CYS A 7 40.45 -8.33 -39.45
C CYS A 7 40.39 -9.53 -38.49
N VAL A 8 41.49 -9.75 -37.78
CA VAL A 8 41.57 -10.68 -36.64
C VAL A 8 41.73 -9.88 -35.36
N CYS A 9 41.20 -10.41 -34.27
CA CYS A 9 41.33 -9.74 -32.98
C CYS A 9 42.79 -9.73 -32.50
N PRO A 10 43.24 -8.63 -31.88
CA PRO A 10 44.55 -8.59 -31.23
C PRO A 10 44.70 -9.71 -30.22
N ASN A 11 45.89 -10.34 -30.21
CA ASN A 11 46.25 -11.33 -29.18
C ASN A 11 46.70 -10.68 -27.88
N ASP A 12 47.25 -9.45 -27.94
CA ASP A 12 47.57 -8.66 -26.76
C ASP A 12 46.27 -8.07 -26.18
N PRO A 13 45.88 -8.45 -24.94
CA PRO A 13 44.66 -7.96 -24.33
C PRO A 13 44.59 -6.42 -24.29
N GLN A 14 45.70 -5.72 -24.05
CA GLN A 14 45.70 -4.27 -23.92
C GLN A 14 45.28 -3.56 -25.21
N LEU A 15 45.48 -4.20 -26.37
CA LEU A 15 45.08 -3.69 -27.67
C LEU A 15 43.58 -3.87 -27.96
N LEU A 16 42.84 -4.60 -27.11
CA LEU A 16 41.39 -4.73 -27.23
C LEU A 16 40.68 -3.46 -26.74
N ASN A 17 41.31 -2.62 -25.91
CA ASN A 17 40.69 -1.41 -25.37
C ASN A 17 40.17 -0.49 -26.49
N GLY A 18 38.88 -0.13 -26.41
CA GLY A 18 38.21 0.68 -27.44
C GLY A 18 37.70 -0.10 -28.66
N ILE A 19 37.95 -1.41 -28.77
CA ILE A 19 37.37 -2.28 -29.81
C ILE A 19 36.01 -2.79 -29.34
N SER A 20 34.97 -2.52 -30.13
CA SER A 20 33.61 -2.95 -29.81
C SER A 20 33.44 -4.48 -29.80
N LYS A 21 32.47 -4.98 -29.03
CA LYS A 21 32.11 -6.41 -29.00
C LYS A 21 31.69 -7.00 -30.34
N SER A 22 31.22 -6.15 -31.26
CA SER A 22 30.81 -6.55 -32.61
C SER A 22 31.99 -6.81 -33.55
N ALA A 23 33.09 -6.08 -33.36
CA ALA A 23 34.34 -6.27 -34.11
C ALA A 23 35.18 -7.39 -33.51
N CYS A 24 35.27 -7.45 -32.18
CA CYS A 24 35.96 -8.50 -31.46
C CYS A 24 35.13 -9.01 -30.28
N PRO A 25 34.66 -10.27 -30.31
CA PRO A 25 33.94 -10.88 -29.20
C PRO A 25 34.72 -10.76 -27.88
N CYS A 26 33.99 -10.73 -26.77
CA CYS A 26 34.60 -10.70 -25.45
C CYS A 26 35.37 -12.00 -25.18
N SER A 27 36.56 -11.87 -24.60
CA SER A 27 37.34 -13.01 -24.11
C SER A 27 36.58 -13.75 -23.01
N PRO A 28 36.70 -15.08 -22.91
CA PRO A 28 36.07 -15.84 -21.84
C PRO A 28 36.84 -15.77 -20.51
N THR A 29 38.03 -15.16 -20.50
CA THR A 29 38.85 -14.90 -19.30
C THR A 29 39.53 -13.54 -19.41
N ALA A 30 39.56 -12.80 -18.30
CA ALA A 30 40.29 -11.54 -18.12
C ALA A 30 40.24 -10.54 -19.30
N ASP A 31 39.10 -10.39 -20.01
CA ASP A 31 38.96 -9.36 -21.05
C ASP A 31 39.13 -7.97 -20.41
N PRO A 32 40.07 -7.13 -20.87
CA PRO A 32 40.28 -5.81 -20.29
C PRO A 32 39.11 -4.85 -20.51
N ARG A 33 38.18 -5.19 -21.41
CA ARG A 33 36.92 -4.47 -21.64
C ARG A 33 35.77 -4.98 -20.75
N ALA A 34 36.01 -5.87 -19.78
CA ALA A 34 35.01 -6.39 -18.84
C ALA A 34 34.60 -5.32 -17.82
N ASP A 35 33.92 -4.27 -18.30
CA ASP A 35 33.45 -3.09 -17.57
C ASP A 35 31.93 -3.09 -17.34
N GLY A 36 31.25 -4.18 -17.71
CA GLY A 36 29.79 -4.33 -17.63
C GLY A 36 29.01 -3.64 -18.74
N THR A 37 29.67 -2.84 -19.59
CA THR A 37 29.07 -2.11 -20.70
C THR A 37 29.49 -2.69 -22.05
N THR A 38 30.80 -2.80 -22.29
CA THR A 38 31.39 -3.34 -23.51
C THR A 38 31.38 -4.87 -23.46
N CYS A 39 31.92 -5.42 -22.38
CA CYS A 39 31.90 -6.84 -22.06
C CYS A 39 31.36 -7.07 -20.64
N PRO A 40 30.66 -8.20 -20.40
CA PRO A 40 30.17 -8.54 -19.06
C PRO A 40 31.32 -8.63 -18.04
N PHE A 41 31.05 -8.32 -16.77
CA PHE A 41 31.99 -8.56 -15.69
C PHE A 41 32.19 -10.05 -15.44
N TYR A 42 33.33 -10.44 -14.86
CA TYR A 42 33.49 -11.79 -14.33
C TYR A 42 33.02 -11.86 -12.88
N CYS A 43 32.39 -12.97 -12.50
CA CYS A 43 31.96 -13.20 -11.13
C CYS A 43 33.19 -13.34 -10.22
N THR A 44 33.27 -12.56 -9.14
CA THR A 44 34.47 -12.50 -8.28
C THR A 44 34.38 -13.35 -7.01
N GLY A 45 33.32 -14.13 -6.83
CA GLY A 45 33.13 -14.98 -5.65
C GLY A 45 31.68 -15.38 -5.41
N PRO A 46 31.42 -16.23 -4.40
CA PRO A 46 30.12 -16.87 -4.15
C PRO A 46 29.01 -15.88 -3.76
N ASN A 47 29.33 -14.74 -3.16
CA ASN A 47 28.33 -13.71 -2.79
C ASN A 47 28.17 -12.60 -3.85
N LYS A 48 28.89 -12.69 -4.98
CA LYS A 48 28.79 -11.74 -6.11
C LYS A 48 28.51 -12.38 -7.49
N PRO A 49 27.79 -13.51 -7.62
CA PRO A 49 27.21 -13.91 -8.88
C PRO A 49 25.90 -13.14 -9.06
N ASN A 50 25.92 -11.90 -9.57
CA ASN A 50 24.67 -11.34 -10.10
C ASN A 50 24.44 -11.92 -11.51
N PRO A 51 23.20 -11.92 -12.04
CA PRO A 51 22.93 -12.45 -13.38
C PRO A 51 23.79 -11.82 -14.48
N ASP A 52 24.32 -10.63 -14.24
CA ASP A 52 25.07 -9.82 -15.19
C ASP A 52 26.56 -10.20 -15.29
N CYS A 53 27.10 -10.95 -14.31
CA CYS A 53 28.47 -11.46 -14.40
C CYS A 53 28.52 -12.79 -15.13
N VAL A 54 29.63 -13.07 -15.81
CA VAL A 54 29.94 -14.35 -16.46
C VAL A 54 30.97 -15.13 -15.64
N CYS A 55 30.88 -16.46 -15.66
CA CYS A 55 31.91 -17.28 -15.02
C CYS A 55 33.15 -17.31 -15.90
N ASP A 56 34.30 -16.95 -15.33
CA ASP A 56 35.59 -17.06 -16.01
C ASP A 56 35.88 -18.54 -16.32
N THR A 57 36.17 -18.86 -17.58
CA THR A 57 36.46 -20.25 -18.01
C THR A 57 37.84 -20.74 -17.60
N ASN A 58 38.75 -19.82 -17.28
CA ASN A 58 40.10 -20.12 -16.83
C ASN A 58 40.50 -19.15 -15.71
N PRO A 59 39.83 -19.23 -14.54
CA PRO A 59 40.09 -18.32 -13.44
C PRO A 59 41.51 -18.53 -12.89
N ASP A 60 42.10 -17.45 -12.40
CA ASP A 60 43.34 -17.52 -11.64
C ASP A 60 43.21 -18.54 -10.49
N GLN A 61 44.18 -19.45 -10.37
CA GLN A 61 44.07 -20.59 -9.46
C GLN A 61 44.20 -20.21 -7.97
N GLN A 62 44.67 -19.00 -7.67
CA GLN A 62 44.97 -18.56 -6.31
C GLN A 62 43.99 -17.49 -5.81
N THR A 63 43.47 -16.67 -6.72
CA THR A 63 42.62 -15.51 -6.42
C THR A 63 41.31 -15.49 -7.19
N GLY A 64 41.16 -16.33 -8.22
CA GLY A 64 39.98 -16.41 -9.07
C GLY A 64 38.86 -17.25 -8.45
N TYR A 65 37.63 -17.01 -8.89
CA TYR A 65 36.48 -17.79 -8.47
C TYR A 65 36.37 -19.07 -9.33
N PRO A 66 36.48 -20.29 -8.76
CA PRO A 66 36.54 -21.51 -9.57
C PRO A 66 35.33 -21.69 -10.49
N LEU A 67 35.57 -22.08 -11.75
CA LEU A 67 34.53 -22.18 -12.78
C LEU A 67 33.34 -23.03 -12.34
N LEU A 68 33.60 -24.21 -11.77
CA LEU A 68 32.55 -25.13 -11.32
C LEU A 68 31.72 -24.53 -10.18
N GLU A 69 32.38 -23.92 -9.20
CA GLU A 69 31.70 -23.24 -8.09
C GLU A 69 30.89 -22.03 -8.58
N CYS A 70 31.40 -21.26 -9.55
CA CYS A 70 30.69 -20.16 -10.16
C CYS A 70 29.44 -20.60 -10.94
N GLN A 71 29.53 -21.71 -11.66
CA GLN A 71 28.39 -22.22 -12.42
C GLN A 71 27.27 -22.72 -11.50
N GLN A 72 27.62 -23.45 -10.43
CA GLN A 72 26.67 -23.89 -9.40
C GLN A 72 26.11 -22.71 -8.60
N SER A 73 26.99 -21.75 -8.34
CA SER A 73 26.80 -20.34 -8.05
C SER A 73 25.52 -19.68 -8.53
N LYS A 74 25.36 -19.74 -9.85
CA LYS A 74 24.47 -18.88 -10.61
C LYS A 74 23.00 -19.18 -10.41
N TYR A 75 22.63 -20.40 -10.07
CA TYR A 75 21.24 -20.81 -9.95
C TYR A 75 20.94 -21.19 -8.51
N CYS A 76 19.79 -20.71 -8.02
CA CYS A 76 19.36 -21.07 -6.68
C CYS A 76 19.04 -22.57 -6.62
N SER A 77 19.42 -23.22 -5.53
CA SER A 77 19.07 -24.62 -5.21
C SER A 77 18.73 -24.75 -3.72
N LYS A 78 18.25 -25.92 -3.27
CA LYS A 78 18.06 -26.21 -1.84
C LYS A 78 19.36 -25.97 -1.04
N ASP A 79 20.50 -26.29 -1.67
CA ASP A 79 21.83 -26.15 -1.08
C ASP A 79 22.49 -24.78 -1.37
N ASN A 80 21.93 -24.00 -2.30
CA ASN A 80 22.43 -22.69 -2.72
C ASN A 80 21.35 -21.61 -2.57
N ASN A 81 21.31 -20.99 -1.39
CA ASN A 81 20.42 -19.87 -1.05
C ASN A 81 21.16 -18.51 -1.04
N LEU A 82 22.07 -18.31 -1.99
CA LEU A 82 22.83 -17.05 -2.10
C LEU A 82 21.92 -15.87 -2.49
N PRO A 83 21.99 -14.68 -1.86
CA PRO A 83 21.11 -13.54 -2.14
C PRO A 83 20.94 -13.18 -3.63
N SER A 84 21.98 -13.36 -4.46
CA SER A 84 22.01 -12.95 -5.87
C SER A 84 21.84 -14.07 -6.91
N CYS A 85 21.61 -15.32 -6.48
CA CYS A 85 21.40 -16.41 -7.43
C CYS A 85 20.15 -16.18 -8.30
N ARG A 86 20.17 -16.71 -9.52
CA ARG A 86 19.02 -16.71 -10.43
C ARG A 86 18.04 -17.82 -10.02
N CYS A 87 16.78 -17.45 -9.84
CA CYS A 87 15.72 -18.39 -9.51
C CYS A 87 15.41 -19.36 -10.67
N PRO A 88 15.02 -20.60 -10.35
CA PRO A 88 14.42 -21.51 -11.31
C PRO A 88 13.20 -20.89 -12.01
N THR A 89 12.91 -21.34 -13.23
CA THR A 89 11.79 -20.82 -14.05
C THR A 89 10.66 -21.83 -14.23
N THR A 90 10.68 -22.95 -13.51
CA THR A 90 9.66 -24.01 -13.57
C THR A 90 9.13 -24.30 -12.17
N ALA A 91 7.82 -24.52 -12.05
CA ALA A 91 7.15 -24.66 -10.76
C ALA A 91 7.70 -25.80 -9.89
N ASP A 92 7.98 -26.96 -10.49
CA ASP A 92 8.52 -28.14 -9.78
C ASP A 92 9.88 -27.88 -9.13
N GLN A 93 10.67 -26.97 -9.68
CA GLN A 93 11.98 -26.60 -9.13
C GLN A 93 11.88 -25.55 -8.04
N LEU A 94 10.72 -24.90 -7.88
CA LEU A 94 10.51 -23.82 -6.93
C LEU A 94 9.96 -24.29 -5.59
N VAL A 95 9.45 -25.52 -5.43
CA VAL A 95 8.65 -25.90 -4.23
C VAL A 95 9.40 -25.76 -2.90
N ASP A 96 10.72 -25.76 -2.90
CA ASP A 96 11.55 -25.55 -1.70
C ASP A 96 12.02 -24.10 -1.50
N PHE A 97 11.56 -23.17 -2.33
CA PHE A 97 11.94 -21.77 -2.25
C PHE A 97 10.83 -20.91 -1.67
N LEU A 98 11.21 -20.05 -0.74
CA LEU A 98 10.35 -18.98 -0.25
C LEU A 98 10.04 -17.98 -1.38
N LYS A 99 8.81 -17.46 -1.40
CA LYS A 99 8.36 -16.40 -2.32
C LYS A 99 9.21 -15.14 -2.23
N SER A 100 9.63 -14.77 -1.02
CA SER A 100 10.54 -13.64 -0.77
C SER A 100 11.91 -13.81 -1.43
N LYS A 101 12.32 -15.06 -1.70
CA LYS A 101 13.58 -15.38 -2.36
C LYS A 101 13.42 -15.49 -3.87
N CYS A 102 12.39 -16.22 -4.29
CA CYS A 102 12.04 -16.41 -5.68
C CYS A 102 10.55 -16.09 -5.83
N GLY A 103 10.27 -14.99 -6.53
CA GLY A 103 8.90 -14.55 -6.78
C GLY A 103 8.06 -15.59 -7.52
N CYS A 104 6.76 -15.37 -7.56
CA CYS A 104 5.82 -16.29 -8.19
C CYS A 104 5.97 -16.30 -9.71
N ILE A 105 5.72 -17.46 -10.31
CA ILE A 105 5.67 -17.65 -11.76
C ILE A 105 4.27 -18.12 -12.19
N GLU A 106 4.03 -18.22 -13.49
CA GLU A 106 2.80 -18.80 -14.02
C GLU A 106 2.71 -20.29 -13.63
N ASN A 107 1.54 -20.72 -13.15
CA ASN A 107 1.30 -22.08 -12.63
C ASN A 107 2.29 -22.50 -11.52
N ASP A 108 2.77 -21.55 -10.71
CA ASP A 108 3.50 -21.87 -9.49
C ASP A 108 2.62 -22.76 -8.60
N ILE A 109 3.21 -23.74 -7.94
CA ILE A 109 2.49 -24.71 -7.10
C ILE A 109 2.69 -24.45 -5.61
N ARG A 110 3.53 -23.46 -5.25
CA ARG A 110 3.72 -23.06 -3.86
C ARG A 110 2.44 -22.39 -3.33
N GLY A 111 2.07 -22.72 -2.09
CA GLY A 111 0.93 -22.12 -1.40
C GLY A 111 1.01 -20.59 -1.37
N SER A 112 2.17 -20.05 -0.97
CA SER A 112 2.49 -18.61 -1.02
C SER A 112 2.25 -17.92 -2.37
N CYS A 113 2.24 -18.68 -3.47
CA CYS A 113 1.98 -18.18 -4.82
C CYS A 113 0.60 -18.51 -5.36
N GLN A 114 -0.26 -19.14 -4.56
CA GLN A 114 -1.69 -19.24 -4.83
C GLN A 114 -2.41 -18.00 -4.33
N VAL A 115 -3.61 -17.77 -4.86
CA VAL A 115 -4.51 -16.73 -4.35
C VAL A 115 -5.11 -17.20 -3.04
N CYS A 116 -5.17 -16.31 -2.04
CA CYS A 116 -5.84 -16.58 -0.77
C CYS A 116 -7.34 -16.80 -0.98
N THR A 117 -7.91 -17.82 -0.35
CA THR A 117 -9.32 -18.21 -0.48
C THR A 117 -10.12 -18.04 0.81
N GLY A 118 -9.45 -17.90 1.95
CA GLY A 118 -10.05 -17.89 3.30
C GLY A 118 -10.15 -19.27 3.93
N ASP A 119 -9.55 -20.29 3.33
CA ASP A 119 -9.48 -21.64 3.88
C ASP A 119 -8.31 -21.76 4.86
N ASP A 120 -8.46 -22.63 5.87
CA ASP A 120 -7.41 -22.92 6.86
C ASP A 120 -6.14 -23.55 6.23
N THR A 121 -6.21 -23.99 4.97
CA THR A 121 -5.09 -24.52 4.18
C THR A 121 -4.33 -23.45 3.40
N ASP A 122 -4.80 -22.20 3.39
CA ASP A 122 -4.09 -21.10 2.74
C ASP A 122 -2.71 -20.90 3.38
N ASP A 123 -1.73 -20.58 2.54
CA ASP A 123 -0.42 -20.16 3.04
C ASP A 123 -0.54 -18.78 3.67
N SER A 124 0.20 -18.54 4.75
CA SER A 124 0.16 -17.26 5.48
C SER A 124 0.60 -16.05 4.64
N ASP A 125 1.36 -16.27 3.56
CA ASP A 125 1.82 -15.24 2.63
C ASP A 125 1.34 -15.49 1.19
N CYS A 126 0.18 -16.14 1.02
CA CYS A 126 -0.52 -16.28 -0.26
C CYS A 126 -0.76 -14.92 -0.93
N ILE A 127 -1.12 -14.94 -2.21
CA ILE A 127 -1.42 -13.74 -2.99
C ILE A 127 -2.80 -13.23 -2.60
N CYS A 128 -2.85 -12.04 -2.01
CA CYS A 128 -4.13 -11.40 -1.69
C CYS A 128 -4.88 -10.99 -2.96
N PRO A 129 -6.19 -11.28 -3.05
CA PRO A 129 -7.06 -10.70 -4.05
C PRO A 129 -7.11 -9.17 -3.95
N TYR A 130 -7.44 -8.52 -5.07
CA TYR A 130 -7.71 -7.07 -5.10
C TYR A 130 -9.21 -6.75 -5.16
N ASP A 131 -10.06 -7.74 -5.46
CA ASP A 131 -11.50 -7.54 -5.53
C ASP A 131 -12.10 -7.55 -4.11
N PRO A 132 -12.85 -6.51 -3.70
CA PRO A 132 -13.48 -6.44 -2.38
C PRO A 132 -14.42 -7.63 -2.08
N ILE A 133 -15.00 -8.25 -3.11
CA ILE A 133 -15.88 -9.43 -2.96
C ILE A 133 -15.04 -10.67 -2.63
N GLU A 134 -13.85 -10.82 -3.20
CA GLU A 134 -12.99 -11.97 -2.98
C GLU A 134 -12.30 -11.89 -1.62
N VAL A 135 -11.96 -10.70 -1.14
CA VAL A 135 -11.33 -10.53 0.18
C VAL A 135 -12.30 -10.66 1.35
N GLN A 136 -13.62 -10.68 1.14
CA GLN A 136 -14.62 -10.63 2.23
C GLN A 136 -14.54 -11.83 3.20
N TYR A 137 -13.93 -12.95 2.78
CA TYR A 137 -13.72 -14.15 3.59
C TYR A 137 -12.34 -14.21 4.26
N LEU A 138 -11.50 -13.19 4.06
CA LEU A 138 -10.12 -13.11 4.58
C LEU A 138 -10.07 -12.17 5.78
N THR A 139 -9.24 -12.48 6.78
CA THR A 139 -8.97 -11.52 7.87
C THR A 139 -8.01 -10.42 7.40
N LYS A 140 -7.96 -9.31 8.14
CA LYS A 140 -7.03 -8.21 7.84
C LYS A 140 -5.56 -8.63 7.99
N GLU A 141 -5.30 -9.56 8.91
CA GLU A 141 -3.98 -10.14 9.13
C GLU A 141 -3.53 -11.03 7.98
N GLN A 142 -4.47 -11.70 7.30
CA GLN A 142 -4.18 -12.47 6.09
C GLN A 142 -3.98 -11.55 4.88
N CYS A 143 -4.87 -10.58 4.71
CA CYS A 143 -4.81 -9.64 3.61
C CYS A 143 -5.17 -8.22 4.05
N GLU A 144 -4.28 -7.29 3.74
CA GLU A 144 -4.50 -5.85 3.93
C GLU A 144 -5.79 -5.38 3.24
N CYS A 145 -6.29 -4.23 3.69
CA CYS A 145 -7.51 -3.65 3.16
C CYS A 145 -7.33 -3.16 1.72
N VAL A 146 -8.35 -3.36 0.90
CA VAL A 146 -8.43 -2.86 -0.48
C VAL A 146 -9.44 -1.71 -0.59
N ASP A 147 -9.51 -1.07 -1.75
CA ASP A 147 -10.54 -0.06 -2.00
C ASP A 147 -11.94 -0.70 -1.97
N ASP A 148 -12.89 -0.02 -1.36
CA ASP A 148 -14.28 -0.50 -1.15
C ASP A 148 -14.40 -1.82 -0.37
N ASP A 149 -13.37 -2.17 0.41
CA ASP A 149 -13.37 -3.35 1.28
C ASP A 149 -14.44 -3.25 2.37
N ILE A 150 -15.38 -4.20 2.33
CA ILE A 150 -16.54 -4.27 3.23
C ILE A 150 -16.26 -5.00 4.54
N ARG A 151 -15.03 -5.48 4.77
CA ARG A 151 -14.67 -6.10 6.05
C ARG A 151 -14.69 -5.06 7.14
N GLU A 152 -15.30 -5.38 8.27
CA GLU A 152 -15.45 -4.45 9.41
C GLU A 152 -14.09 -3.88 9.85
N SER A 153 -13.06 -4.72 9.91
CA SER A 153 -11.68 -4.36 10.25
C SER A 153 -11.03 -3.37 9.25
N CYS A 154 -11.57 -3.26 8.04
CA CYS A 154 -11.15 -2.35 6.98
C CYS A 154 -12.00 -1.09 6.87
N MET A 155 -13.19 -1.10 7.46
CA MET A 155 -14.05 0.08 7.56
C MET A 155 -13.80 0.91 8.82
N MET A 156 -12.85 0.55 9.68
CA MET A 156 -12.58 1.28 10.93
C MET A 156 -12.04 2.70 10.66
N CYS A 157 -12.61 3.69 11.35
CA CYS A 157 -12.10 5.05 11.30
C CYS A 157 -10.71 5.13 11.96
N THR A 158 -9.85 5.96 11.39
CA THR A 158 -8.55 6.31 11.98
C THR A 158 -8.43 7.83 12.09
N LYS A 159 -7.42 8.31 12.81
CA LYS A 159 -7.15 9.74 12.92
C LYS A 159 -6.87 10.40 11.56
N ASP A 160 -6.25 9.66 10.63
CA ASP A 160 -5.83 10.18 9.32
C ASP A 160 -6.87 9.88 8.21
N PHE A 161 -7.72 8.88 8.41
CA PHE A 161 -8.76 8.47 7.45
C PHE A 161 -10.07 8.16 8.16
N HIS A 162 -11.06 9.03 8.00
CA HIS A 162 -12.37 8.91 8.65
C HIS A 162 -13.52 9.39 7.73
N PRO A 163 -13.78 8.71 6.60
CA PRO A 163 -14.91 9.05 5.74
C PRO A 163 -16.25 8.81 6.46
N GLN A 164 -17.35 9.34 5.92
CA GLN A 164 -18.67 9.24 6.58
C GLN A 164 -19.07 7.78 6.89
N GLN A 165 -18.73 6.84 6.02
CA GLN A 165 -19.07 5.42 6.14
C GLN A 165 -18.17 4.59 7.05
N CYS A 166 -17.06 5.14 7.56
CA CYS A 166 -16.19 4.35 8.45
C CYS A 166 -16.88 4.05 9.80
N ILE A 167 -16.41 3.04 10.53
CA ILE A 167 -16.96 2.59 11.80
C ILE A 167 -16.11 3.15 12.95
N CYS A 168 -16.76 3.79 13.92
CA CYS A 168 -16.10 4.24 15.13
C CYS A 168 -15.97 3.09 16.12
N ASP A 169 -14.77 2.89 16.67
CA ASP A 169 -14.48 1.81 17.60
C ASP A 169 -15.07 2.07 18.99
N GLU A 170 -16.16 1.38 19.32
CA GLU A 170 -16.82 1.49 20.62
C GLU A 170 -16.03 0.85 21.77
N TYR A 171 -15.14 -0.09 21.46
CA TYR A 171 -14.36 -0.83 22.46
C TYR A 171 -13.03 -0.14 22.78
N GLY A 172 -12.67 0.94 22.07
CA GLY A 172 -11.47 1.73 22.32
C GLY A 172 -10.16 0.98 22.10
N GLN A 173 -10.17 -0.01 21.21
CA GLN A 173 -8.99 -0.77 20.78
C GLN A 173 -8.12 0.02 19.80
N THR A 174 -8.68 1.01 19.12
CA THR A 174 -7.98 1.92 18.20
C THR A 174 -7.48 3.16 18.93
N PRO A 175 -6.39 3.78 18.45
CA PRO A 175 -5.88 5.04 18.99
C PRO A 175 -6.80 6.25 18.70
N PHE A 176 -7.88 6.06 17.92
CA PHE A 176 -8.83 7.11 17.60
C PHE A 176 -9.99 7.10 18.60
N ASN A 177 -9.96 8.04 19.55
CA ASN A 177 -10.93 8.13 20.63
C ASN A 177 -12.38 8.15 20.10
N LEU A 178 -13.25 7.29 20.67
CA LEU A 178 -14.64 7.10 20.25
C LEU A 178 -15.41 8.42 20.11
N THR A 179 -15.38 9.28 21.13
CA THR A 179 -16.10 10.56 21.12
C THR A 179 -15.58 11.48 20.02
N THR A 180 -14.26 11.49 19.82
CA THR A 180 -13.63 12.25 18.73
C THR A 180 -14.08 11.70 17.37
N CYS A 181 -14.07 10.38 17.20
CA CYS A 181 -14.54 9.71 15.99
C CYS A 181 -15.99 10.03 15.67
N GLN A 182 -16.89 9.86 16.65
CA GLN A 182 -18.32 10.14 16.51
C GLN A 182 -18.55 11.59 16.07
N SER A 183 -17.82 12.54 16.64
CA SER A 183 -17.94 13.96 16.26
C SER A 183 -17.55 14.24 14.79
N THR A 184 -16.75 13.38 14.16
CA THR A 184 -16.43 13.52 12.72
C THR A 184 -17.58 13.10 11.81
N LYS A 185 -18.57 12.36 12.33
CA LYS A 185 -19.72 11.88 11.57
C LYS A 185 -20.75 12.98 11.40
N ILE A 186 -21.35 13.05 10.22
CA ILE A 186 -22.52 13.88 9.93
C ILE A 186 -23.77 13.17 10.44
N CYS A 187 -24.64 13.91 11.12
CA CYS A 187 -25.96 13.44 11.51
C CYS A 187 -26.84 13.19 10.29
N THR A 188 -27.45 12.00 10.22
CA THR A 188 -28.36 11.59 9.14
C THR A 188 -29.78 11.35 9.63
N GLY A 189 -30.00 11.38 10.96
CA GLY A 189 -31.31 11.29 11.59
C GLY A 189 -31.24 11.63 13.08
N GLY A 190 -32.30 11.27 13.80
CA GLY A 190 -32.38 11.49 15.25
C GLY A 190 -32.72 12.92 15.64
N ASN A 191 -32.66 13.20 16.94
CA ASN A 191 -32.97 14.50 17.53
C ASN A 191 -31.84 14.92 18.51
N VAL A 192 -32.03 16.03 19.24
CA VAL A 192 -30.96 16.57 20.11
C VAL A 192 -30.57 15.62 21.25
N ASP A 193 -31.52 14.80 21.72
CA ASP A 193 -31.32 13.87 22.83
C ASP A 193 -30.82 12.51 22.34
N ASP A 194 -31.18 12.11 21.12
CA ASP A 194 -30.79 10.86 20.48
C ASP A 194 -30.35 11.10 19.02
N PRO A 195 -29.15 11.66 18.81
CA PRO A 195 -28.61 11.92 17.47
C PRO A 195 -28.26 10.62 16.75
N LEU A 196 -28.50 10.56 15.42
CA LEU A 196 -28.14 9.39 14.62
C LEU A 196 -27.11 9.76 13.53
N PRO A 197 -25.87 9.21 13.58
CA PRO A 197 -25.32 8.33 14.62
C PRO A 197 -25.03 9.06 15.94
N ILE A 198 -24.94 8.31 17.06
CA ILE A 198 -24.68 8.90 18.39
C ILE A 198 -23.39 9.74 18.36
N GLY A 199 -23.46 10.96 18.88
CA GLY A 199 -22.33 11.88 18.94
C GLY A 199 -21.94 12.55 17.62
N CYS A 200 -22.74 12.39 16.55
CA CYS A 200 -22.53 13.07 15.28
C CYS A 200 -22.58 14.59 15.38
N THR A 201 -21.98 15.26 14.40
CA THR A 201 -22.07 16.70 14.19
C THR A 201 -23.26 17.03 13.28
N PRO A 202 -24.21 17.87 13.74
CA PRO A 202 -25.32 18.33 12.91
C PRO A 202 -24.87 19.34 11.86
N THR A 203 -25.59 19.38 10.74
CA THR A 203 -25.40 20.39 9.67
C THR A 203 -26.49 21.45 9.74
N ASP A 204 -26.31 22.58 9.05
CA ASP A 204 -27.36 23.60 8.91
C ASP A 204 -28.69 23.00 8.44
N CYS A 205 -29.80 23.46 9.03
CA CYS A 205 -31.14 23.09 8.57
C CYS A 205 -31.36 23.59 7.14
N THR A 206 -32.03 22.77 6.32
CA THR A 206 -32.34 23.10 4.91
C THR A 206 -33.82 23.34 4.66
N SER A 207 -34.68 22.99 5.63
CA SER A 207 -36.13 23.18 5.61
C SER A 207 -36.63 23.57 7.01
N SER A 208 -37.71 24.35 7.07
CA SER A 208 -38.39 24.75 8.32
C SER A 208 -39.16 23.60 8.99
N ASP A 209 -39.41 22.51 8.27
CA ASP A 209 -40.12 21.32 8.76
C ASP A 209 -39.20 20.08 8.74
N GLN A 210 -37.87 20.29 8.77
CA GLN A 210 -36.90 19.20 8.76
C GLN A 210 -36.95 18.41 10.08
N GLU A 211 -37.10 17.09 9.98
CA GLU A 211 -37.11 16.19 11.15
C GLU A 211 -35.70 15.71 11.56
N ILE A 212 -34.74 15.76 10.64
CA ILE A 212 -33.35 15.38 10.88
C ILE A 212 -32.65 16.45 11.70
N LEU A 213 -31.98 16.04 12.79
CA LEU A 213 -31.16 16.91 13.63
C LEU A 213 -30.26 17.84 12.80
N CYS A 214 -30.41 19.14 13.03
CA CYS A 214 -29.72 20.19 12.28
C CYS A 214 -29.47 21.43 13.13
N ILE A 215 -28.61 22.32 12.67
CA ILE A 215 -28.31 23.62 13.27
C ILE A 215 -29.33 24.64 12.74
N CYS A 216 -30.04 25.29 13.66
CA CYS A 216 -31.06 26.28 13.32
C CYS A 216 -30.46 27.42 12.48
N LYS A 217 -31.20 27.88 11.47
CA LYS A 217 -30.83 29.01 10.63
C LYS A 217 -32.00 29.97 10.47
N SER A 218 -31.72 31.23 10.12
CA SER A 218 -32.77 32.21 9.90
C SER A 218 -33.81 31.71 8.89
N GLY A 219 -35.07 31.64 9.32
CA GLY A 219 -36.19 31.11 8.54
C GLY A 219 -36.20 29.59 8.31
N LEU A 220 -35.24 28.84 8.89
CA LEU A 220 -35.09 27.39 8.82
C LEU A 220 -34.79 26.85 10.23
N ASP A 221 -35.79 26.95 11.09
CA ASP A 221 -35.70 26.72 12.52
C ASP A 221 -36.83 25.79 13.03
N PRO A 222 -36.86 24.52 12.56
CA PRO A 222 -37.82 23.54 13.05
C PRO A 222 -37.70 23.38 14.57
N ASN A 223 -38.82 23.03 15.23
CA ASN A 223 -38.79 22.75 16.66
C ASN A 223 -37.82 21.59 16.94
N GLY A 224 -36.84 21.80 17.82
CA GLY A 224 -35.83 20.81 18.17
C GLY A 224 -34.54 20.87 17.33
N CYS A 225 -34.32 21.90 16.51
CA CYS A 225 -32.99 22.16 15.96
C CYS A 225 -32.00 22.64 17.03
N VAL A 226 -30.71 22.46 16.78
CA VAL A 226 -29.62 22.90 17.65
C VAL A 226 -29.35 24.38 17.45
N CYS A 227 -29.36 25.15 18.54
CA CYS A 227 -29.11 26.59 18.46
C CYS A 227 -27.63 26.88 18.16
N PRO A 228 -27.35 27.84 17.25
CA PRO A 228 -26.00 28.30 17.01
C PRO A 228 -25.34 28.82 18.29
N ASN A 229 -24.07 28.47 18.50
CA ASN A 229 -23.28 28.97 19.65
C ASN A 229 -22.88 30.44 19.49
N ASP A 230 -22.75 30.94 18.26
CA ASP A 230 -22.52 32.36 18.00
C ASP A 230 -23.84 33.12 18.17
N PRO A 231 -23.97 34.03 19.16
CA PRO A 231 -25.19 34.78 19.40
C PRO A 231 -25.66 35.54 18.16
N GLN A 232 -24.76 36.02 17.29
CA GLN A 232 -25.13 36.79 16.10
C GLN A 232 -25.96 35.97 15.10
N LEU A 233 -25.78 34.65 15.09
CA LEU A 233 -26.53 33.74 14.23
C LEU A 233 -27.96 33.48 14.71
N LEU A 234 -28.33 33.93 15.92
CA LEU A 234 -29.70 33.85 16.43
C LEU A 234 -30.66 34.80 15.71
N ASN A 235 -30.15 35.81 14.99
CA ASN A 235 -30.99 36.74 14.24
C ASN A 235 -31.88 36.03 13.22
N GLY A 236 -33.19 36.28 13.31
CA GLY A 236 -34.19 35.67 12.43
C GLY A 236 -34.48 34.20 12.72
N ILE A 237 -34.03 33.67 13.88
CA ILE A 237 -34.44 32.37 14.44
C ILE A 237 -35.51 32.63 15.52
N SER A 238 -36.61 31.89 15.46
CA SER A 238 -37.72 31.99 16.40
C SER A 238 -37.30 31.66 17.83
N LYS A 239 -37.89 32.37 18.80
CA LYS A 239 -37.71 32.07 20.23
C LYS A 239 -38.31 30.72 20.65
N SER A 240 -39.21 30.16 19.85
CA SER A 240 -39.78 28.83 20.08
C SER A 240 -38.77 27.73 19.76
N ALA A 241 -37.94 27.93 18.74
CA ALA A 241 -36.87 27.01 18.37
C ALA A 241 -35.64 27.22 19.25
N CYS A 242 -35.20 28.48 19.39
CA CYS A 242 -34.05 28.84 20.21
C CYS A 242 -34.41 29.86 21.28
N PRO A 243 -34.42 29.47 22.58
CA PRO A 243 -34.67 30.38 23.68
C PRO A 243 -33.80 31.63 23.62
N CYS A 244 -34.30 32.72 24.19
CA CYS A 244 -33.55 33.97 24.27
C CYS A 244 -32.30 33.78 25.14
N SER A 245 -31.14 34.17 24.63
CA SER A 245 -29.89 34.21 25.39
C SER A 245 -29.98 35.26 26.50
N PRO A 246 -29.56 34.95 27.73
CA PRO A 246 -29.60 35.89 28.85
C PRO A 246 -28.58 37.03 28.72
N THR A 247 -27.62 36.90 27.81
CA THR A 247 -26.58 37.90 27.58
C THR A 247 -26.44 38.18 26.09
N ALA A 248 -26.59 39.45 25.70
CA ALA A 248 -26.34 39.94 24.35
C ALA A 248 -27.05 39.15 23.23
N ASP A 249 -28.30 38.73 23.46
CA ASP A 249 -29.14 38.18 22.39
C ASP A 249 -29.41 39.28 21.36
N PRO A 250 -29.07 39.10 20.07
CA PRO A 250 -29.28 40.14 19.09
C PRO A 250 -30.78 40.37 18.78
N ARG A 251 -31.67 39.49 19.23
CA ARG A 251 -33.13 39.63 19.14
C ARG A 251 -33.74 40.39 20.34
N ALA A 252 -32.92 40.94 21.24
CA ALA A 252 -33.38 41.72 22.40
C ALA A 252 -33.96 43.09 21.99
N ASP A 253 -35.20 43.07 21.49
CA ASP A 253 -35.96 44.25 21.03
C ASP A 253 -37.17 44.60 21.93
N GLY A 254 -37.35 43.86 23.03
CA GLY A 254 -38.46 44.00 23.97
C GLY A 254 -39.76 43.30 23.53
N THR A 255 -39.82 42.77 22.31
CA THR A 255 -40.97 42.06 21.73
C THR A 255 -40.66 40.59 21.43
N THR A 256 -39.53 40.32 20.77
CA THR A 256 -39.01 39.00 20.44
C THR A 256 -38.34 38.41 21.67
N CYS A 257 -37.26 39.03 22.14
CA CYS A 257 -36.57 38.71 23.38
C CYS A 257 -36.57 39.92 24.34
N PRO A 258 -36.56 39.67 25.66
CA PRO A 258 -36.40 40.74 26.64
C PRO A 258 -35.03 41.43 26.49
N PHE A 259 -34.96 42.70 26.93
CA PHE A 259 -33.71 43.45 27.04
C PHE A 259 -32.79 42.91 28.14
#